data_AF-A0A6P1EBI5-F1
#
_entry.id   AF-A0A6P1EBI5-F1
#
_cell.length_a   1.000
_cell.length_b   1.000
_cell.length_c   1.000
_cell.angle_alpha   90.00
_cell.angle_beta   90.00
_cell.angle_gamma   90.00
#
_symmetry.space_group_name_H-M   'P 1'
#
loop_
_entity.id
_entity.type
_entity.pdbx_description
1 polymer ?
#
loop_
_entity_poly.entity_id
_entity_poly.type
_entity_poly.pdbx_seq_one_letter_code
_entity_poly.pdbx_strand_id
1 'polypeptide(L)' 'MKKIRLILGGICCENAVKTIFFELHSIDGVEETHFDLASHSVLIYMQIKALSVIESKYQADNGCKLIPETTFKRGYNE' A
#
# COMPACT_ATOMS: atom_id res chain seq x y z
N MET A 1 1.19 -19.95 -1.07
CA MET A 1 0.42 -18.93 -0.33
C MET A 1 -0.15 -17.92 -1.33
N LYS A 2 -1.38 -17.43 -1.14
CA LYS A 2 -1.97 -16.40 -2.01
C LYS A 2 -1.35 -15.04 -1.69
N LYS A 3 -0.80 -14.41 -2.72
CA LYS A 3 -0.21 -13.06 -2.66
C LYS A 3 -1.19 -12.08 -3.29
N ILE A 4 -1.23 -10.87 -2.76
CA ILE A 4 -2.08 -9.78 -3.24
C ILE A 4 -1.25 -8.51 -3.33
N ARG A 5 -1.75 -7.59 -4.14
CA ARG A 5 -1.15 -6.28 -4.38
C ARG A 5 -2.16 -5.20 -4.05
N LEU A 6 -1.71 -4.20 -3.33
CA LEU A 6 -2.57 -3.16 -2.81
C LEU A 6 -1.86 -1.81 -2.89
N ILE A 7 -2.60 -0.78 -3.31
CA ILE A 7 -2.10 0.59 -3.35
C ILE A 7 -2.70 1.34 -2.17
N LEU A 8 -1.84 1.93 -1.36
CA LEU A 8 -2.19 2.88 -0.32
C LEU A 8 -2.00 4.29 -0.88
N GLY A 9 -3.09 4.95 -1.25
CA GLY A 9 -3.08 6.34 -1.75
C GLY A 9 -3.62 7.34 -0.73
N GLY A 10 -3.57 8.63 -1.07
CA GLY A 10 -4.11 9.70 -0.22
C GLY A 10 -3.14 10.15 0.89
N ILE A 11 -1.84 9.91 0.71
CA ILE A 11 -0.83 10.26 1.70
C ILE A 11 -0.53 11.76 1.59
N CYS A 12 -0.59 12.47 2.72
CA CYS A 12 -0.58 13.94 2.76
C CYS A 12 0.80 14.56 2.42
N CYS A 13 1.90 13.87 2.70
CA CYS A 13 3.25 14.41 2.49
C CYS A 13 4.32 13.31 2.39
N GLU A 14 5.49 13.67 1.84
CA GLU A 14 6.66 12.79 1.73
C GLU A 14 7.07 12.15 3.06
N ASN A 15 6.98 12.90 4.17
CA ASN A 15 7.37 12.40 5.47
C ASN A 15 6.40 11.29 5.95
N ALA A 16 5.09 11.47 5.71
CA ALA A 16 4.10 10.44 5.99
C ALA A 16 4.31 9.19 5.12
N VAL A 17 4.65 9.35 3.84
CA VAL A 17 4.97 8.22 2.95
C VAL A 17 6.13 7.40 3.52
N LYS A 18 7.21 8.06 3.96
CA LYS A 18 8.37 7.37 4.55
C LYS A 18 8.03 6.65 5.85
N THR A 19 7.28 7.27 6.76
CA THR A 19 6.83 6.62 8.00
C THR A 19 6.02 5.37 7.68
N ILE A 20 5.03 5.49 6.79
CA ILE A 20 4.18 4.37 6.40
C ILE A 20 5.01 3.25 5.75
N PHE A 21 5.98 3.58 4.90
CA PHE A 21 6.88 2.60 4.30
C PHE A 21 7.63 1.76 5.37
N PHE A 22 8.20 2.40 6.39
CA PHE A 22 8.87 1.69 7.48
C PHE A 22 7.90 0.84 8.32
N GLU A 23 6.70 1.36 8.57
CA GLU A 23 5.67 0.63 9.30
C GLU A 23 5.21 -0.62 8.55
N LEU A 24 5.01 -0.52 7.22
CA LEU A 24 4.62 -1.64 6.36
C LEU A 24 5.67 -2.75 6.35
N HIS A 25 6.95 -2.40 6.29
CA HIS A 25 8.06 -3.36 6.38
C HIS A 25 8.10 -4.13 7.70
N SER A 26 7.47 -3.62 8.76
CA SER A 26 7.41 -4.27 10.07
C SER A 26 6.20 -5.22 10.20
N ILE A 27 5.30 -5.28 9.21
CA ILE A 27 4.10 -6.12 9.25
C ILE A 27 4.42 -7.52 8.73
N ASP A 28 4.16 -8.55 9.55
CA ASP A 28 4.31 -9.94 9.14
C ASP A 28 3.42 -10.29 7.93
N GLY A 29 4.06 -10.73 6.86
CA GLY A 29 3.40 -11.06 5.59
C GLY A 29 3.47 -9.96 4.54
N VAL A 30 4.00 -8.77 4.83
CA VAL A 30 4.46 -7.84 3.80
C VAL A 30 5.79 -8.34 3.25
N GLU A 31 5.87 -8.48 1.93
CA GLU A 31 7.07 -9.01 1.26
C GLU A 31 7.88 -7.89 0.60
N GLU A 32 7.20 -6.94 -0.04
CA GLU A 32 7.85 -5.84 -0.75
C GLU A 32 6.94 -4.60 -0.76
N THR A 33 7.54 -3.42 -0.71
CA THR A 33 6.82 -2.15 -0.86
C THR A 33 7.56 -1.22 -1.82
N HIS A 34 6.80 -0.47 -2.62
CA HIS A 34 7.32 0.55 -3.53
C HIS A 34 6.58 1.84 -3.29
N PHE A 35 7.31 2.95 -3.17
CA PHE A 35 6.71 4.27 -3.00
C PHE A 35 6.70 5.02 -4.34
N ASP A 36 5.61 5.73 -4.60
CA ASP A 36 5.45 6.62 -5.75
C ASP A 36 5.24 8.04 -5.21
N LEU A 37 6.29 8.87 -5.35
CA LEU A 37 6.27 10.26 -4.88
C LEU A 37 5.33 11.13 -5.70
N ALA A 38 5.20 10.87 -7.01
CA ALA A 38 4.35 11.66 -7.90
C ALA A 38 2.86 11.55 -7.53
N SER A 39 2.43 10.37 -7.11
CA SER A 39 1.04 10.07 -6.75
C SER A 39 0.81 10.05 -5.24
N HIS A 40 1.84 10.33 -4.44
CA HIS A 40 1.84 10.17 -2.98
C HIS A 40 1.19 8.85 -2.53
N SER A 41 1.68 7.75 -3.09
CA SER A 41 1.10 6.42 -2.86
C SER A 41 2.18 5.36 -2.60
N VAL A 42 1.79 4.27 -1.95
CA VAL A 42 2.66 3.12 -1.70
C VAL A 42 2.00 1.86 -2.25
N LEU A 43 2.69 1.18 -3.15
CA LEU A 43 2.34 -0.14 -3.64
C LEU A 43 2.90 -1.20 -2.69
N ILE A 44 2.04 -2.13 -2.27
CA ILE A 44 2.32 -3.13 -1.24
C ILE A 44 2.11 -4.51 -1.83
N TYR A 45 3.16 -5.33 -1.80
CA TYR A 45 3.14 -6.75 -2.13
C TYR A 45 3.13 -7.55 -0.83
N MET A 46 2.05 -8.31 -0.62
CA MET A 46 1.86 -9.01 0.64
C MET A 46 1.11 -10.33 0.49
N GLN A 47 1.21 -11.14 1.53
CA GLN A 47 0.40 -12.32 1.73
C GLN A 47 -1.00 -11.92 2.23
N ILE A 48 -2.01 -12.70 1.88
CA ILE A 48 -3.41 -12.42 2.28
C ILE A 48 -3.61 -12.26 3.80
N LYS A 49 -2.75 -12.87 4.63
CA LYS A 49 -2.79 -12.74 6.10
C LYS A 49 -2.53 -11.31 6.58
N ALA A 50 -1.74 -10.52 5.84
CA ALA A 50 -1.39 -9.15 6.20
C ALA A 50 -2.49 -8.15 5.84
N LEU A 51 -3.45 -8.52 4.98
CA LEU A 51 -4.51 -7.65 4.50
C LEU A 51 -5.31 -7.03 5.66
N SER A 52 -5.79 -7.85 6.59
CA SER A 52 -6.60 -7.39 7.72
C SER A 52 -5.85 -6.40 8.62
N VAL A 53 -4.55 -6.60 8.81
CA VAL A 53 -3.70 -5.69 9.60
C VAL A 53 -3.57 -4.33 8.90
N ILE A 54 -3.34 -4.33 7.59
CA ILE A 54 -3.23 -3.11 6.79
C ILE A 54 -4.58 -2.39 6.70
N GLU A 55 -5.68 -3.11 6.47
CA GLU A 55 -7.03 -2.53 6.45
C GLU A 55 -7.36 -1.87 7.78
N SER A 56 -7.16 -2.57 8.91
CA SER A 56 -7.41 -2.04 10.24
C SER A 56 -6.56 -0.80 10.56
N LYS A 57 -5.28 -0.81 10.17
CA LYS A 57 -4.36 0.30 10.46
C LYS A 57 -4.60 1.54 9.60
N TYR A 58 -4.93 1.37 8.32
CA TYR A 58 -4.91 2.49 7.36
C TYR A 58 -6.28 2.91 6.82
N GLN A 59 -7.34 2.09 6.92
CA GLN A 59 -8.71 2.56 6.61
C GLN A 59 -9.32 3.36 7.76
N ALA A 60 -8.95 3.08 9.01
CA ALA A 60 -9.56 3.71 10.18
C ALA A 60 -9.00 5.11 10.48
N ASP A 61 -7.72 5.35 10.20
CA ASP A 61 -6.99 6.42 10.91
C ASP A 61 -6.54 7.60 10.02
N ASN A 62 -6.26 7.40 8.72
CA ASN A 62 -5.39 8.33 7.98
C ASN A 62 -5.96 8.90 6.66
N GLY A 63 -7.26 8.72 6.37
CA GLY A 63 -7.83 9.15 5.07
C GLY A 63 -7.19 8.47 3.86
N CYS A 64 -6.39 7.42 4.10
CA CYS A 64 -5.70 6.68 3.08
C CYS A 64 -6.68 5.76 2.37
N LYS A 65 -6.58 5.69 1.04
CA LYS A 65 -7.44 4.85 0.22
C LYS A 65 -6.68 3.58 -0.15
N LEU A 66 -7.20 2.45 0.30
CA LEU A 66 -6.74 1.14 -0.15
C LEU A 66 -7.41 0.81 -1.48
N ILE A 67 -6.61 0.58 -2.51
CA ILE A 67 -7.08 0.24 -3.85
C ILE A 67 -6.49 -1.14 -4.21
N PRO A 68 -7.32 -2.18 -4.38
CA PRO A 68 -6.84 -3.46 -4.87
C PRO A 68 -6.35 -3.30 -6.31
N GLU A 69 -5.15 -3.81 -6.62
CA GLU A 69 -4.49 -3.61 -7.93
C GLU A 69 -5.29 -4.23 -9.10
N THR A 70 -6.28 -5.10 -8.84
CA THR A 70 -7.21 -5.58 -9.88
C THR A 70 -7.97 -4.44 -10.59
N THR A 71 -8.00 -3.25 -9.99
CA THR A 71 -8.63 -2.05 -10.55
C THR A 71 -7.62 -1.11 -11.23
N PHE A 72 -6.32 -1.31 -11.01
CA PHE A 72 -5.28 -0.53 -11.67
C PHE A 72 -5.07 -1.10 -13.07
N LYS A 73 -5.91 -0.68 -14.04
CA LYS A 73 -5.58 -0.83 -15.45
C LYS A 73 -4.23 -0.15 -15.66
N ARG A 74 -3.17 -0.96 -15.74
CA ARG A 74 -1.89 -0.57 -16.34
C ARG A 74 -2.23 0.06 -17.69
N GLY A 75 -2.23 1.38 -17.74
CA GLY A 75 -1.99 2.11 -18.99
C GLY A 75 -0.51 1.93 -19.34
N TYR A 76 -0.11 0.71 -19.68
CA TYR A 76 1.04 0.51 -20.54
C TYR A 76 0.47 0.68 -21.95
N ASN A 77 0.51 1.90 -22.46
CA ASN A 77 0.63 2.07 -23.91
C ASN A 77 2.12 1.96 -24.20
N GLU A 78 2.43 0.85 -24.87
CA GLU A 78 3.45 0.62 -25.91
C GLU A 78 4.62 1.60 -26.02
#